data_AF-A0A2E1KJX9-F1
#
_entry.id   AF-A0A2E1KJX9-F1
#
_cell.length_a   1.000
_cell.length_b   1.000
_cell.length_c   1.000
_cell.angle_alpha   90.00
_cell.angle_beta   90.00
_cell.angle_gamma   90.00
#
_symmetry.space_group_name_H-M   'P 1'
#
loop_
_entity.id
_entity.type
_entity.pdbx_description
1 polymer ?
#
loop_
_entity_poly.entity_id
_entity_poly.type
_entity_poly.pdbx_seq_one_letter_code
_entity_poly.pdbx_strand_id
1 'polypeptide(L)'
;MEPRRSGNHLDRRSGSGHQTGRGSITCKWNGGRATDHSLLPNVCLSYLLTVATRVVPEFAYTARAASGKNEAGTITASGRKEALRALTDRALFPLQLTDGESQVSASRFTLKWRQRIKPEVLADTFTQLSDLLENGVPLLDSLQILAQQAAEPRLAEVVKQVHDQVADGTNLDAALAHFPDVFPGLAVSMVRAGLEGAFLEEALQRVASFLRKQDALRAQVVGALTYPLILAVGGLGVTLFLVVFIVPMFQGFFDRLERTGTGLPLVTLLLLGLSHFLLRYG
;
A
#
# COMPACT_ATOMS: atom_id res chain seq x y z
N MET A 1 -47.63 -16.10 -64.95
CA MET A 1 -48.36 -16.76 -63.85
C MET A 1 -48.01 -16.05 -62.56
N GLU A 2 -48.98 -15.30 -62.04
CA GLU A 2 -49.10 -14.82 -60.63
C GLU A 2 -50.35 -15.54 -60.05
N PRO A 3 -50.83 -15.36 -58.79
CA PRO A 3 -50.36 -14.54 -57.65
C PRO A 3 -50.28 -15.37 -56.31
N ARG A 4 -50.25 -14.88 -55.04
CA ARG A 4 -50.69 -13.64 -54.35
C ARG A 4 -49.85 -13.29 -53.09
N ARG A 5 -49.88 -11.98 -52.74
CA ARG A 5 -50.23 -11.32 -51.43
C ARG A 5 -50.38 -12.21 -50.19
N SER A 6 -50.14 -11.78 -48.94
CA SER A 6 -50.34 -10.47 -48.27
C SER A 6 -49.51 -10.45 -46.96
N GLY A 7 -49.14 -9.35 -46.28
CA GLY A 7 -49.47 -7.92 -46.41
C GLY A 7 -50.25 -7.39 -45.19
N ASN A 8 -49.74 -6.30 -44.57
CA ASN A 8 -50.37 -5.41 -43.56
C ASN A 8 -50.49 -5.92 -42.09
N HIS A 9 -50.57 -5.08 -41.03
CA HIS A 9 -50.80 -3.61 -40.93
C HIS A 9 -50.34 -3.01 -39.56
N LEU A 10 -49.94 -1.71 -39.56
CA LEU A 10 -50.16 -0.65 -38.52
C LEU A 10 -49.66 -0.87 -37.06
N ASP A 11 -49.62 0.12 -36.14
CA ASP A 11 -49.27 1.56 -36.14
C ASP A 11 -49.36 2.06 -34.65
N ARG A 12 -48.84 3.26 -34.36
CA ARG A 12 -49.18 4.15 -33.23
C ARG A 12 -48.81 3.81 -31.77
N ARG A 13 -47.85 4.62 -31.30
CA ARG A 13 -47.99 5.69 -30.27
C ARG A 13 -48.43 5.36 -28.83
N SER A 14 -47.67 6.00 -27.93
CA SER A 14 -48.12 6.78 -26.76
C SER A 14 -48.44 6.05 -25.45
N GLY A 15 -47.92 6.62 -24.35
CA GLY A 15 -48.74 6.79 -23.15
C GLY A 15 -48.20 6.17 -21.86
N SER A 16 -47.47 6.99 -21.10
CA SER A 16 -47.52 7.09 -19.63
C SER A 16 -48.57 6.25 -18.86
N GLY A 17 -48.17 5.75 -17.68
CA GLY A 17 -49.03 5.86 -16.49
C GLY A 17 -49.09 4.66 -15.55
N HIS A 18 -48.56 4.87 -14.34
CA HIS A 18 -49.08 4.39 -13.04
C HIS A 18 -49.96 3.12 -12.97
N GLN A 19 -49.47 2.09 -12.26
CA GLN A 19 -49.97 1.72 -10.91
C GLN A 19 -49.33 0.41 -10.39
N THR A 20 -48.56 0.48 -9.30
CA THR A 20 -48.33 -0.68 -8.42
C THR A 20 -49.24 -0.54 -7.20
N GLY A 21 -50.45 -1.08 -7.33
CA GLY A 21 -51.45 -1.11 -6.26
C GLY A 21 -51.04 -2.02 -5.09
N ARG A 22 -51.55 -1.73 -3.89
CA ARG A 22 -51.37 -2.57 -2.70
C ARG A 22 -52.09 -3.92 -2.89
N GLY A 23 -51.33 -5.00 -2.96
CA GLY A 23 -51.84 -6.36 -2.78
C GLY A 23 -51.80 -6.78 -1.31
N SER A 24 -52.87 -6.53 -0.55
CA SER A 24 -53.00 -7.00 0.83
C SER A 24 -53.33 -8.50 0.85
N ILE A 25 -52.42 -9.35 1.33
CA ILE A 25 -52.69 -10.77 1.55
C ILE A 25 -53.50 -10.93 2.84
N THR A 26 -54.81 -11.12 2.70
CA THR A 26 -55.70 -11.46 3.83
C THR A 26 -55.78 -12.98 4.00
N CYS A 27 -55.14 -13.52 5.02
CA CYS A 27 -55.27 -14.94 5.36
C CYS A 27 -56.65 -15.24 5.96
N LYS A 28 -57.49 -15.93 5.18
CA LYS A 28 -58.85 -16.35 5.56
C LYS A 28 -58.77 -17.60 6.45
N TRP A 29 -58.95 -17.44 7.76
CA TRP A 29 -59.09 -18.57 8.69
C TRP A 29 -60.47 -19.23 8.51
N ASN A 30 -60.48 -20.55 8.35
CA ASN A 30 -61.70 -21.37 8.31
C ASN A 30 -61.78 -22.24 9.58
N GLY A 31 -62.99 -22.50 10.07
CA GLY A 31 -63.21 -22.89 11.46
C GLY A 31 -62.81 -24.32 11.84
N GLY A 32 -62.36 -24.48 13.10
CA GLY A 32 -62.16 -25.74 13.80
C GLY A 32 -61.95 -25.47 15.29
N ARG A 33 -62.68 -26.15 16.18
CA ARG A 33 -62.60 -25.91 17.63
C ARG A 33 -61.40 -26.64 18.26
N ALA A 34 -60.90 -26.06 19.34
CA ALA A 34 -59.79 -26.61 20.11
C ALA A 34 -60.19 -27.87 20.89
N THR A 35 -59.34 -28.91 20.80
CA THR A 35 -59.05 -29.93 21.82
C THR A 35 -57.86 -30.75 21.30
N ASP A 36 -56.65 -30.47 21.76
CA ASP A 36 -55.85 -31.47 22.49
C ASP A 36 -54.59 -30.86 23.12
N HIS A 37 -54.11 -31.47 24.22
CA HIS A 37 -53.03 -30.93 25.05
C HIS A 37 -51.88 -31.94 25.15
N SER A 38 -51.03 -32.01 24.13
CA SER A 38 -49.77 -32.77 24.22
C SER A 38 -48.71 -32.31 23.20
N LEU A 39 -47.44 -32.54 23.54
CA LEU A 39 -46.25 -32.49 22.67
C LEU A 39 -45.70 -31.08 22.28
N LEU A 40 -44.93 -30.55 23.23
CA LEU A 40 -43.67 -29.80 23.13
C LEU A 40 -42.77 -30.13 21.88
N PRO A 41 -41.68 -29.37 21.58
CA PRO A 41 -41.47 -27.92 21.69
C PRO A 41 -40.53 -27.34 20.57
N ASN A 42 -40.99 -26.66 19.50
CA ASN A 42 -40.00 -25.97 18.62
C ASN A 42 -40.46 -24.85 17.66
N VAL A 43 -41.71 -24.36 17.70
CA VAL A 43 -42.23 -23.44 16.65
C VAL A 43 -42.59 -22.03 17.15
N CYS A 44 -42.19 -21.67 18.38
CA CYS A 44 -42.53 -20.38 19.00
C CYS A 44 -41.35 -19.38 19.09
N LEU A 45 -40.29 -19.56 18.28
CA LEU A 45 -39.11 -18.69 18.27
C LEU A 45 -38.81 -18.03 16.90
N SER A 46 -39.74 -18.11 15.94
CA SER A 46 -39.56 -17.60 14.57
C SER A 46 -40.29 -16.28 14.26
N TYR A 47 -41.15 -15.79 15.16
CA TYR A 47 -42.11 -14.72 14.83
C TYR A 47 -41.88 -13.36 15.51
N LEU A 48 -40.78 -13.20 16.28
CA LEU A 48 -40.55 -12.01 17.12
C LEU A 48 -39.15 -11.38 17.00
N LEU A 49 -38.46 -11.57 15.86
CA LEU A 49 -37.14 -10.96 15.62
C LEU A 49 -36.93 -10.38 14.21
N THR A 50 -37.97 -10.23 13.39
CA THR A 50 -37.90 -9.55 12.08
C THR A 50 -38.10 -8.04 12.19
N VAL A 51 -37.37 -7.40 13.13
CA VAL A 51 -37.17 -5.95 13.07
C VAL A 51 -36.06 -5.70 12.05
N ALA A 52 -36.45 -5.50 10.79
CA ALA A 52 -35.52 -5.16 9.73
C ALA A 52 -34.84 -3.81 10.03
N THR A 53 -33.61 -3.85 10.51
CA THR A 53 -32.72 -2.68 10.62
C THR A 53 -32.42 -2.17 9.21
N ARG A 54 -33.23 -1.22 8.73
CA ARG A 54 -32.89 -0.42 7.55
C ARG A 54 -31.69 0.45 7.88
N VAL A 55 -30.50 -0.06 7.61
CA VAL A 55 -29.29 0.76 7.51
C VAL A 55 -29.51 1.72 6.34
N VAL A 56 -29.84 2.97 6.65
CA VAL A 56 -29.96 4.03 5.63
C VAL A 56 -28.56 4.46 5.20
N PRO A 57 -28.24 4.40 3.89
CA PRO A 57 -26.92 4.78 3.42
C PRO A 57 -26.64 6.27 3.63
N GLU A 58 -25.38 6.57 3.93
CA GLU A 58 -24.87 7.92 4.08
C GLU A 58 -24.21 8.37 2.76
N PHE A 59 -24.64 9.51 2.23
CA PHE A 59 -24.16 10.06 0.97
C PHE A 59 -23.24 11.25 1.23
N ALA A 60 -21.99 11.19 0.76
CA ALA A 60 -21.13 12.35 0.71
C ALA A 60 -21.57 13.28 -0.44
N TYR A 61 -21.63 14.58 -0.17
CA TYR A 61 -21.95 15.60 -1.17
C TYR A 61 -20.95 16.76 -1.10
N THR A 62 -20.68 17.35 -2.26
CA THR A 62 -20.07 18.68 -2.35
C THR A 62 -21.06 19.60 -3.05
N ALA A 63 -21.52 20.62 -2.35
CA ALA A 63 -22.52 21.55 -2.83
C ALA A 63 -22.05 23.01 -2.64
N ARG A 64 -22.63 23.91 -3.42
CA ARG A 64 -22.32 25.34 -3.40
C ARG A 64 -23.50 26.10 -2.82
N ALA A 65 -23.26 26.84 -1.74
CA ALA A 65 -24.25 27.74 -1.18
C ALA A 65 -24.49 28.92 -2.13
N ALA A 66 -25.66 29.56 -2.03
CA ALA A 66 -25.99 30.76 -2.80
C ALA A 66 -25.00 31.93 -2.59
N SER A 67 -24.24 31.93 -1.48
CA SER A 67 -23.13 32.86 -1.20
C SER A 67 -21.85 32.58 -2.01
N GLY A 68 -21.84 31.56 -2.87
CA GLY A 68 -20.70 31.19 -3.71
C GLY A 68 -19.63 30.33 -3.02
N LYS A 69 -19.74 30.10 -1.70
CA LYS A 69 -18.89 29.21 -0.91
C LYS A 69 -19.25 27.74 -1.14
N ASN A 70 -18.25 26.89 -1.30
CA ASN A 70 -18.43 25.44 -1.42
C ASN A 70 -18.42 24.81 -0.03
N GLU A 71 -19.38 23.93 0.25
CA GLU A 71 -19.51 23.20 1.50
C GLU A 71 -19.67 21.70 1.19
N ALA A 72 -18.86 20.89 1.86
CA ALA A 72 -18.85 19.45 1.70
C ALA A 72 -19.23 18.80 3.03
N GLY A 73 -20.03 17.74 2.96
CA GLY A 73 -20.53 17.04 4.13
C GLY A 73 -21.20 15.73 3.75
N THR A 74 -21.79 15.07 4.73
CA THR A 74 -22.56 13.84 4.53
C THR A 74 -24.04 14.06 4.82
N ILE A 75 -24.88 13.28 4.16
CA ILE A 75 -26.33 13.29 4.34
C ILE A 75 -26.89 11.87 4.27
N THR A 76 -27.55 11.44 5.35
CA THR A 76 -28.25 10.17 5.39
C THR A 76 -29.52 10.26 4.55
N ALA A 77 -29.70 9.35 3.59
CA ALA A 77 -30.90 9.28 2.76
C ALA A 77 -31.21 7.82 2.38
N SER A 78 -32.42 7.53 1.92
CA SER A 78 -32.76 6.22 1.37
C SER A 78 -32.42 6.09 -0.13
N GLY A 79 -31.98 7.17 -0.78
CA GLY A 79 -31.44 7.14 -2.15
C GLY A 79 -31.16 8.52 -2.75
N ARG A 80 -30.44 8.55 -3.88
CA ARG A 80 -29.97 9.75 -4.60
C ARG A 80 -31.02 10.87 -4.76
N LYS A 81 -32.26 10.50 -5.07
CA LYS A 81 -33.37 11.45 -5.32
C LYS A 81 -33.88 12.13 -4.03
N GLU A 82 -33.70 11.49 -2.87
CA GLU A 82 -34.02 12.05 -1.57
C GLU A 82 -32.85 12.92 -1.07
N ALA A 83 -31.60 12.46 -1.24
CA ALA A 83 -30.41 13.26 -0.96
C ALA A 83 -30.42 14.60 -1.73
N LEU A 84 -30.79 14.58 -3.03
CA LEU A 84 -30.90 15.80 -3.85
C LEU A 84 -31.95 16.79 -3.30
N ARG A 85 -33.08 16.29 -2.80
CA ARG A 85 -34.13 17.12 -2.19
C ARG A 85 -33.66 17.76 -0.90
N ALA A 86 -33.10 16.97 0.01
CA ALA A 86 -32.62 17.44 1.30
C ALA A 86 -31.45 18.45 1.20
N LEU A 87 -30.70 18.46 0.08
CA LEU A 87 -29.74 19.51 -0.26
C LEU A 87 -30.40 20.77 -0.83
N THR A 88 -31.41 20.59 -1.68
CA THR A 88 -32.21 21.70 -2.24
C THR A 88 -32.97 22.45 -1.13
N ASP A 89 -33.54 21.73 -0.16
CA ASP A 89 -34.22 22.29 1.01
C ASP A 89 -33.28 23.11 1.91
N ARG A 90 -31.97 22.87 1.82
CA ARG A 90 -30.90 23.63 2.51
C ARG A 90 -30.30 24.75 1.65
N ALA A 91 -30.87 25.05 0.47
CA ALA A 91 -30.36 26.02 -0.50
C ALA A 91 -28.90 25.77 -0.95
N LEU A 92 -28.49 24.50 -0.95
CA LEU A 92 -27.16 24.03 -1.36
C LEU A 92 -27.26 23.38 -2.75
N PHE A 93 -26.64 24.00 -3.76
CA PHE A 93 -26.66 23.48 -5.14
C PHE A 93 -25.59 22.41 -5.31
N PRO A 94 -25.96 21.13 -5.54
CA PRO A 94 -24.99 20.04 -5.61
C PRO A 94 -24.14 20.12 -6.88
N LEU A 95 -22.82 20.08 -6.72
CA LEU A 95 -21.88 19.98 -7.84
C LEU A 95 -21.56 18.51 -8.15
N GLN A 96 -21.48 17.67 -7.13
CA GLN A 96 -21.26 16.22 -7.24
C GLN A 96 -22.05 15.46 -6.14
N LEU A 97 -22.80 14.42 -6.54
CA LEU A 97 -23.37 13.40 -5.65
C LEU A 97 -22.79 12.05 -6.05
N THR A 98 -22.19 11.34 -5.09
CA THR A 98 -21.62 10.01 -5.27
C THR A 98 -22.39 9.03 -4.39
N ASP A 99 -22.98 8.02 -5.01
CA ASP A 99 -23.82 7.06 -4.30
C ASP A 99 -22.97 6.03 -3.53
N GLY A 100 -23.25 5.84 -2.24
CA GLY A 100 -23.16 4.54 -1.57
C GLY A 100 -21.81 3.84 -1.40
N GLU A 101 -20.66 4.42 -1.71
CA GLU A 101 -19.35 4.07 -1.13
C GLU A 101 -18.30 5.14 -1.50
N SER A 102 -18.53 6.37 -1.05
CA SER A 102 -17.47 7.37 -1.04
C SER A 102 -16.48 7.04 0.07
N GLN A 103 -15.61 6.07 -0.18
CA GLN A 103 -14.26 6.13 0.39
C GLN A 103 -13.76 7.55 0.15
N VAL A 104 -13.50 8.24 1.26
CA VAL A 104 -13.22 9.66 1.28
C VAL A 104 -12.09 9.92 0.28
N SER A 105 -12.43 10.54 -0.85
CA SER A 105 -11.48 11.16 -1.76
C SER A 105 -10.96 12.44 -1.11
N ALA A 106 -10.41 12.28 0.10
CA ALA A 106 -9.30 13.08 0.54
C ALA A 106 -8.31 12.99 -0.59
N SER A 107 -7.98 14.16 -1.15
CA SER A 107 -6.89 14.34 -2.09
C SER A 107 -5.77 13.41 -1.67
N ARG A 108 -5.57 12.32 -2.45
CA ARG A 108 -4.43 11.46 -2.25
C ARG A 108 -3.25 12.30 -2.71
N PHE A 109 -2.73 13.05 -1.74
CA PHE A 109 -1.32 13.25 -1.55
C PHE A 109 -0.67 11.88 -1.29
N THR A 110 -0.83 10.95 -2.25
CA THR A 110 0.19 9.98 -2.58
C THR A 110 1.37 10.79 -3.05
N LEU A 111 2.08 11.32 -2.06
CA LEU A 111 3.51 11.46 -2.06
C LEU A 111 4.02 10.12 -2.57
N LYS A 112 4.21 9.99 -3.89
CA LYS A 112 4.77 8.81 -4.56
C LYS A 112 6.21 8.72 -4.07
N TRP A 113 6.38 8.19 -2.85
CA TRP A 113 7.66 7.84 -2.28
C TRP A 113 8.33 6.96 -3.33
N ARG A 114 9.49 7.43 -3.79
CA ARG A 114 10.13 6.97 -5.02
C ARG A 114 10.63 5.54 -4.80
N GLN A 115 9.71 4.56 -4.97
CA GLN A 115 9.93 3.14 -4.65
C GLN A 115 11.19 2.66 -5.38
N ARG A 116 12.27 2.44 -4.62
CA ARG A 116 13.53 1.95 -5.18
C ARG A 116 13.34 0.51 -5.59
N ILE A 117 13.55 0.23 -6.87
CA ILE A 117 13.54 -1.12 -7.43
C ILE A 117 14.78 -1.85 -6.87
N LYS A 118 14.62 -3.14 -6.52
CA LYS A 118 15.75 -3.97 -6.06
C LYS A 118 16.72 -4.22 -7.22
N PRO A 119 18.05 -4.10 -7.01
CA PRO A 119 19.04 -4.33 -8.07
C PRO A 119 19.05 -5.78 -8.58
N GLU A 120 18.72 -6.74 -7.73
CA GLU A 120 18.50 -8.15 -8.07
C GLU A 120 17.43 -8.32 -9.17
N VAL A 121 16.22 -7.81 -8.93
CA VAL A 121 15.10 -7.86 -9.90
C VAL A 121 15.45 -7.17 -11.23
N LEU A 122 16.20 -6.07 -11.16
CA LEU A 122 16.70 -5.39 -12.36
C LEU A 122 17.68 -6.28 -13.14
N ALA A 123 18.60 -6.96 -12.46
CA ALA A 123 19.55 -7.87 -13.08
C ALA A 123 18.86 -9.08 -13.73
N ASP A 124 17.83 -9.62 -13.07
CA ASP A 124 17.03 -10.72 -13.61
C ASP A 124 16.24 -10.30 -14.85
N THR A 125 15.73 -9.06 -14.88
CA THR A 125 15.08 -8.49 -16.07
C THR A 125 16.05 -8.38 -17.25
N PHE A 126 17.32 -8.02 -17.00
CA PHE A 126 18.36 -7.98 -18.04
C PHE A 126 18.77 -9.38 -18.52
N THR A 127 18.84 -10.38 -17.64
CA THR A 127 19.03 -11.79 -18.07
C THR A 127 17.85 -12.27 -18.89
N GLN A 128 16.60 -12.08 -18.43
CA GLN A 128 15.42 -12.51 -19.19
C GLN A 128 15.33 -11.83 -20.57
N LEU A 129 15.72 -10.56 -20.69
CA LEU A 129 15.83 -9.88 -22.00
C LEU A 129 16.90 -10.52 -22.88
N SER A 130 18.08 -10.81 -22.33
CA SER A 130 19.15 -11.53 -23.04
C SER A 130 18.67 -12.90 -23.53
N ASP A 131 18.04 -13.69 -22.65
CA ASP A 131 17.59 -15.04 -22.95
C ASP A 131 16.51 -15.03 -24.04
N LEU A 132 15.58 -14.06 -24.03
CA LEU A 132 14.55 -13.92 -25.07
C LEU A 132 15.16 -13.56 -26.44
N LEU A 133 16.12 -12.62 -26.47
CA LEU A 133 16.82 -12.23 -27.69
C LEU A 133 17.70 -13.35 -28.25
N GLU A 134 18.41 -14.10 -27.39
CA GLU A 134 19.20 -15.28 -27.76
C GLU A 134 18.33 -16.39 -28.37
N ASN A 135 17.08 -16.52 -27.91
CA ASN A 135 16.06 -17.40 -28.51
C ASN A 135 15.41 -16.83 -29.79
N GLY A 136 15.87 -15.68 -30.30
CA GLY A 136 15.38 -15.05 -31.53
C GLY A 136 14.03 -14.35 -31.40
N VAL A 137 13.55 -14.06 -30.18
CA VAL A 137 12.34 -13.25 -29.96
C VAL A 137 12.65 -11.79 -30.32
N PRO A 138 11.80 -11.08 -31.09
CA PRO A 138 12.04 -9.67 -31.39
C PRO A 138 12.19 -8.80 -30.13
N LEU A 139 13.03 -7.77 -30.19
CA LEU A 139 13.29 -6.88 -29.05
C LEU A 139 12.01 -6.25 -28.50
N LEU A 140 11.08 -5.83 -29.37
CA LEU A 140 9.85 -5.17 -28.97
C LEU A 140 8.92 -6.14 -28.22
N ASP A 141 8.70 -7.34 -28.79
CA ASP A 141 7.91 -8.40 -28.15
C ASP A 141 8.54 -8.81 -26.80
N SER A 142 9.87 -8.89 -26.73
CA SER A 142 10.61 -9.21 -25.52
C SER A 142 10.39 -8.17 -24.41
N LEU A 143 10.47 -6.87 -24.75
CA LEU A 143 10.16 -5.79 -23.80
C LEU A 143 8.69 -5.82 -23.35
N GLN A 144 7.76 -6.18 -24.25
CA GLN A 144 6.34 -6.33 -23.93
C GLN A 144 6.09 -7.48 -22.94
N ILE A 145 6.75 -8.63 -23.14
CA ILE A 145 6.70 -9.79 -22.24
C ILE A 145 7.24 -9.41 -20.85
N LEU A 146 8.40 -8.74 -20.79
CA LEU A 146 9.00 -8.30 -19.53
C LEU A 146 8.13 -7.28 -18.78
N ALA A 147 7.48 -6.36 -19.49
CA ALA A 147 6.54 -5.42 -18.88
C ALA A 147 5.33 -6.12 -18.24
N GLN A 148 4.90 -7.26 -18.77
CA GLN A 148 3.81 -8.09 -18.22
C GLN A 148 4.28 -9.01 -17.07
N GLN A 149 5.53 -9.46 -17.11
CA GLN A 149 6.11 -10.38 -16.12
C GLN A 149 6.75 -9.69 -14.91
N ALA A 150 7.04 -8.38 -15.00
CA ALA A 150 7.70 -7.62 -13.95
C ALA A 150 6.92 -7.63 -12.62
N ALA A 151 7.53 -8.22 -11.58
CA ALA A 151 6.93 -8.35 -10.25
C ALA A 151 6.71 -7.01 -9.51
N GLU A 152 7.50 -5.98 -9.84
CA GLU A 152 7.39 -4.64 -9.25
C GLU A 152 6.61 -3.70 -10.19
N PRO A 153 5.47 -3.11 -9.78
CA PRO A 153 4.63 -2.30 -10.68
C PRO A 153 5.36 -1.07 -11.23
N ARG A 154 6.32 -0.49 -10.48
CA ARG A 154 7.17 0.60 -10.99
C ARG A 154 8.07 0.12 -12.13
N LEU A 155 8.60 -1.09 -12.06
CA LEU A 155 9.44 -1.65 -13.12
C LEU A 155 8.60 -1.96 -14.36
N ALA A 156 7.40 -2.52 -14.20
CA ALA A 156 6.45 -2.74 -15.29
C ALA A 156 6.11 -1.42 -16.03
N GLU A 157 5.82 -0.34 -15.29
CA GLU A 157 5.55 0.98 -15.87
C GLU A 157 6.76 1.55 -16.64
N VAL A 158 7.98 1.41 -16.10
CA VAL A 158 9.22 1.88 -16.75
C VAL A 158 9.57 1.05 -17.99
N VAL A 159 9.52 -0.29 -17.91
CA VAL A 159 9.81 -1.17 -19.06
C VAL A 159 8.79 -0.95 -20.17
N LYS A 160 7.52 -0.70 -19.84
CA LYS A 160 6.51 -0.30 -20.82
C LYS A 160 6.84 1.05 -21.48
N GLN A 161 7.27 2.07 -20.72
CA GLN A 161 7.68 3.35 -21.31
C GLN A 161 8.94 3.23 -22.18
N VAL A 162 9.83 2.28 -21.90
CA VAL A 162 10.99 1.95 -22.76
C VAL A 162 10.52 1.23 -24.03
N HIS A 163 9.61 0.26 -23.93
CA HIS A 163 8.96 -0.40 -25.06
C HIS A 163 8.32 0.63 -26.00
N ASP A 164 7.51 1.53 -25.46
CA ASP A 164 6.77 2.52 -26.25
C ASP A 164 7.74 3.47 -26.99
N GLN A 165 8.82 3.93 -26.33
CA GLN A 165 9.87 4.73 -26.98
C GLN A 165 10.63 3.98 -28.08
N VAL A 166 10.89 2.67 -27.90
CA VAL A 166 11.55 1.83 -28.92
C VAL A 166 10.61 1.54 -30.09
N ALA A 167 9.30 1.39 -29.84
CA ALA A 167 8.27 1.31 -30.88
C ALA A 167 8.21 2.59 -31.73
N ASP A 168 8.36 3.76 -31.10
CA ASP A 168 8.44 5.06 -31.76
C ASP A 168 9.75 5.28 -32.55
N GLY A 169 10.68 4.30 -32.53
CA GLY A 169 11.94 4.35 -33.27
C GLY A 169 13.13 4.93 -32.50
N THR A 170 13.01 5.12 -31.19
CA THR A 170 14.12 5.55 -30.33
C THR A 170 15.07 4.38 -30.08
N ASN A 171 16.39 4.61 -30.10
CA ASN A 171 17.35 3.55 -29.74
C ASN A 171 17.15 3.09 -28.28
N LEU A 172 17.34 1.79 -28.03
CA LEU A 172 17.15 1.18 -26.71
C LEU A 172 18.03 1.81 -25.61
N ASP A 173 19.29 2.12 -25.92
CA ASP A 173 20.19 2.78 -24.95
C ASP A 173 19.67 4.18 -24.57
N ALA A 174 19.22 4.96 -25.56
CA ALA A 174 18.62 6.28 -25.33
C ALA A 174 17.31 6.17 -24.53
N ALA A 175 16.45 5.18 -24.80
CA ALA A 175 15.22 4.94 -24.04
C ALA A 175 15.52 4.57 -22.57
N LEU A 176 16.53 3.73 -22.32
CA LEU A 176 16.99 3.40 -20.96
C LEU A 176 17.62 4.62 -20.25
N ALA A 177 18.33 5.49 -20.98
CA ALA A 177 18.96 6.69 -20.44
C ALA A 177 17.96 7.70 -19.83
N HIS A 178 16.69 7.69 -20.24
CA HIS A 178 15.63 8.53 -19.67
C HIS A 178 15.29 8.17 -18.21
N PHE A 179 15.69 6.99 -17.72
CA PHE A 179 15.40 6.52 -16.36
C PHE A 179 16.68 6.25 -15.54
N PRO A 180 17.55 7.26 -15.30
CA PRO A 180 18.81 7.10 -14.56
C PRO A 180 18.62 6.69 -13.09
N ASP A 181 17.39 6.84 -12.61
CA ASP A 181 16.89 6.47 -11.29
C ASP A 181 16.67 4.95 -11.13
N VAL A 182 16.64 4.22 -12.26
CA VAL A 182 16.43 2.77 -12.38
C VAL A 182 17.63 2.11 -13.06
N PHE A 183 18.01 2.60 -14.24
CA PHE A 183 19.14 2.07 -15.00
C PHE A 183 20.40 2.91 -14.70
N PRO A 184 21.42 2.35 -14.02
CA PRO A 184 22.66 3.08 -13.78
C PRO A 184 23.39 3.34 -15.11
N GLY A 185 24.03 4.51 -15.25
CA GLY A 185 24.64 4.93 -16.53
C GLY A 185 25.61 3.93 -17.15
N LEU A 186 26.33 3.14 -16.33
CA LEU A 186 27.22 2.09 -16.80
C LEU A 186 26.48 0.90 -17.45
N ALA A 187 25.24 0.60 -17.03
CA ALA A 187 24.39 -0.37 -17.73
C ALA A 187 24.00 0.16 -19.12
N VAL A 188 23.59 1.43 -19.19
CA VAL A 188 23.25 2.11 -20.46
C VAL A 188 24.45 2.12 -21.42
N SER A 189 25.65 2.45 -20.95
CA SER A 189 26.87 2.44 -21.77
C SER A 189 27.23 1.04 -22.28
N MET A 190 26.99 -0.02 -21.51
CA MET A 190 27.21 -1.39 -21.97
C MET A 190 26.17 -1.83 -23.01
N VAL A 191 24.89 -1.50 -22.80
CA VAL A 191 23.83 -1.75 -23.81
C VAL A 191 24.15 -1.02 -25.11
N ARG A 192 24.55 0.25 -25.03
CA ARG A 192 24.98 1.04 -26.20
C ARG A 192 26.13 0.37 -26.96
N ALA A 193 27.17 -0.11 -26.26
CA ALA A 193 28.28 -0.81 -26.90
C ALA A 193 27.85 -2.13 -27.56
N GLY A 194 26.87 -2.85 -26.99
CA GLY A 194 26.27 -4.05 -27.61
C GLY A 194 25.44 -3.73 -28.85
N LEU A 195 24.68 -2.63 -28.85
CA LEU A 195 23.94 -2.14 -30.03
C LEU A 195 24.88 -1.70 -31.15
N GLU A 196 25.88 -0.87 -30.85
CA GLU A 196 26.87 -0.38 -31.82
C GLU A 196 27.72 -1.53 -32.40
N GLY A 197 27.94 -2.59 -31.62
CA GLY A 197 28.73 -3.76 -32.02
C GLY A 197 27.94 -4.96 -32.57
N ALA A 198 26.61 -4.91 -32.58
CA ALA A 198 25.72 -6.04 -32.92
C ALA A 198 25.95 -7.33 -32.08
N PHE A 199 26.17 -7.16 -30.78
CA PHE A 199 26.22 -8.22 -29.75
C PHE A 199 25.37 -7.80 -28.53
N LEU A 200 24.08 -7.56 -28.75
CA LEU A 200 23.20 -7.00 -27.71
C LEU A 200 22.98 -8.01 -26.58
N GLU A 201 22.84 -9.27 -26.94
CA GLU A 201 22.62 -10.44 -26.11
C GLU A 201 23.75 -10.57 -25.06
N GLU A 202 25.00 -10.69 -25.49
CA GLU A 202 26.15 -10.81 -24.58
C GLU A 202 26.38 -9.53 -23.77
N ALA A 203 26.03 -8.36 -24.30
CA ALA A 203 26.08 -7.10 -23.57
C ALA A 203 25.05 -7.05 -22.42
N LEU A 204 23.81 -7.48 -22.66
CA LEU A 204 22.76 -7.56 -21.64
C LEU A 204 23.11 -8.58 -20.56
N GLN A 205 23.62 -9.76 -20.94
CA GLN A 205 24.07 -10.76 -19.96
C GLN A 205 25.27 -10.26 -19.14
N ARG A 206 26.18 -9.48 -19.74
CA ARG A 206 27.24 -8.77 -18.99
C ARG A 206 26.68 -7.77 -18.00
N VAL A 207 25.71 -6.95 -18.41
CA VAL A 207 25.00 -5.98 -17.52
C VAL A 207 24.36 -6.71 -16.33
N ALA A 208 23.60 -7.79 -16.58
CA ALA A 208 23.00 -8.60 -15.54
C ALA A 208 24.05 -9.16 -14.57
N SER A 209 25.13 -9.76 -15.09
CA SER A 209 26.23 -10.30 -14.27
C SER A 209 26.91 -9.22 -13.41
N PHE A 210 27.01 -8.00 -13.92
CA PHE A 210 27.62 -6.86 -13.24
C PHE A 210 26.72 -6.31 -12.13
N LEU A 211 25.40 -6.22 -12.37
CA LEU A 211 24.43 -5.84 -11.35
C LEU A 211 24.36 -6.88 -10.21
N ARG A 212 24.33 -8.18 -10.53
CA ARG A 212 24.40 -9.25 -9.52
C ARG A 212 25.69 -9.19 -8.69
N LYS A 213 26.84 -8.92 -9.32
CA LYS A 213 28.12 -8.74 -8.61
C LYS A 213 28.12 -7.53 -7.68
N GLN A 214 27.58 -6.38 -8.10
CA GLN A 214 27.44 -5.21 -7.25
C GLN A 214 26.57 -5.50 -6.02
N ASP A 215 25.43 -6.15 -6.21
CA ASP A 215 24.53 -6.44 -5.08
C ASP A 215 25.10 -7.51 -4.15
N ALA A 216 25.77 -8.54 -4.68
CA ALA A 216 26.48 -9.54 -3.89
C ALA A 216 27.60 -8.91 -3.02
N LEU A 217 28.40 -7.98 -3.58
CA LEU A 217 29.41 -7.24 -2.83
C LEU A 217 28.77 -6.38 -1.73
N ARG A 218 27.66 -5.71 -2.05
CA ARG A 218 26.90 -4.90 -1.09
C ARG A 218 26.33 -5.75 0.04
N ALA A 219 25.76 -6.91 -0.28
CA ALA A 219 25.22 -7.86 0.68
C ALA A 219 26.32 -8.42 1.61
N GLN A 220 27.51 -8.73 1.07
CA GLN A 220 28.67 -9.14 1.86
C GLN A 220 29.13 -8.03 2.83
N VAL A 221 29.24 -6.78 2.36
CA VAL A 221 29.62 -5.64 3.22
C VAL A 221 28.58 -5.40 4.32
N VAL A 222 27.28 -5.42 3.98
CA VAL A 222 26.21 -5.25 4.97
C VAL A 222 26.19 -6.41 5.97
N GLY A 223 26.37 -7.65 5.51
CA GLY A 223 26.45 -8.83 6.37
C GLY A 223 27.62 -8.76 7.35
N ALA A 224 28.82 -8.41 6.86
CA ALA A 224 30.02 -8.26 7.68
C ALA A 224 29.89 -7.13 8.72
N LEU A 225 29.22 -6.03 8.38
CA LEU A 225 28.98 -4.90 9.31
C LEU A 225 27.83 -5.13 10.29
N THR A 226 26.91 -6.06 10.02
CA THR A 226 25.74 -6.32 10.87
C THR A 226 26.14 -6.77 12.29
N TYR A 227 27.09 -7.71 12.41
CA TYR A 227 27.52 -8.19 13.73
C TYR A 227 28.27 -7.13 14.57
N PRO A 228 29.30 -6.42 14.05
CA PRO A 228 29.93 -5.31 14.77
C PRO A 228 28.94 -4.21 15.17
N LEU A 229 27.97 -3.88 14.32
CA LEU A 229 26.97 -2.85 14.62
C LEU A 229 26.04 -3.26 15.77
N ILE A 230 25.56 -4.50 15.79
CA ILE A 230 24.72 -5.03 16.88
C ILE A 230 25.50 -4.99 18.21
N LEU A 231 26.76 -5.43 18.22
CA LEU A 231 27.60 -5.37 19.42
C LEU A 231 27.90 -3.93 19.87
N ALA A 232 28.20 -3.03 18.94
CA ALA A 232 28.48 -1.63 19.25
C ALA A 232 27.25 -0.92 19.84
N VAL A 233 26.07 -1.09 19.24
CA VAL A 233 24.81 -0.51 19.73
C VAL A 233 24.40 -1.13 21.07
N GLY A 234 24.52 -2.45 21.23
CA GLY A 234 24.23 -3.14 22.49
C GLY A 234 25.16 -2.72 23.63
N GLY A 235 26.47 -2.71 23.38
CA GLY A 235 27.47 -2.30 24.37
C GLY A 235 27.35 -0.83 24.76
N LEU A 236 27.12 0.06 23.79
CA LEU A 236 26.85 1.48 24.05
C LEU A 236 25.56 1.66 24.85
N GLY A 237 24.51 0.90 24.53
CA GLY A 237 23.25 0.88 25.28
C GLY A 237 23.43 0.47 26.74
N VAL A 238 24.18 -0.60 27.01
CA VAL A 238 24.50 -1.05 28.39
C VAL A 238 25.35 -0.01 29.13
N THR A 239 26.32 0.60 28.46
CA THR A 239 27.19 1.64 29.05
C THR A 239 26.38 2.89 29.42
N LEU A 240 25.52 3.35 28.51
CA LEU A 240 24.62 4.48 28.76
C LEU A 240 23.62 4.16 29.87
N PHE A 241 23.06 2.95 29.91
CA PHE A 241 22.19 2.50 30.99
C PHE A 241 22.91 2.54 32.35
N LEU A 242 24.15 2.04 32.43
CA LEU A 242 24.97 2.11 33.64
C LEU A 242 25.18 3.56 34.10
N VAL A 243 25.55 4.45 33.18
CA VAL A 243 25.80 5.86 33.51
C VAL A 243 24.50 6.60 33.91
N VAL A 244 23.39 6.38 33.21
CA VAL A 244 22.13 7.10 33.46
C VAL A 244 21.39 6.59 34.70
N PHE A 245 21.42 5.30 35.01
CA PHE A 245 20.64 4.73 36.12
C PHE A 245 21.46 4.40 37.37
N ILE A 246 22.68 3.86 37.22
CA ILE A 246 23.47 3.39 38.37
C ILE A 246 24.28 4.53 39.01
N VAL A 247 24.77 5.50 38.25
CA VAL A 247 25.48 6.67 38.84
C VAL A 247 24.59 7.50 39.78
N PRO A 248 23.35 7.92 39.45
CA PRO A 248 22.52 8.67 40.39
C PRO A 248 22.10 7.85 41.61
N MET A 249 21.98 6.52 41.48
CA MET A 249 21.76 5.63 42.64
C MET A 249 22.93 5.71 43.65
N PHE A 250 24.17 5.88 43.17
CA PHE A 250 25.33 6.08 44.03
C PHE A 250 25.47 7.51 44.59
N GLN A 251 24.98 8.54 43.90
CA GLN A 251 25.01 9.92 44.42
C GLN A 251 24.35 10.02 45.80
N GLY A 252 23.14 9.45 45.96
CA GLY A 252 22.46 9.40 47.25
C GLY A 252 23.18 8.57 48.34
N PHE A 253 24.15 7.72 47.98
CA PHE A 253 25.04 7.05 48.95
C PHE A 253 26.22 7.96 49.36
N PHE A 254 26.85 8.67 48.41
CA PHE A 254 27.90 9.65 48.70
C PHE A 254 27.39 10.81 49.57
N ASP A 255 26.20 11.35 49.28
CA ASP A 255 25.54 12.40 50.10
C ASP A 255 25.40 12.01 51.59
N ARG A 256 25.24 10.71 51.88
CA ARG A 256 25.15 10.20 53.27
C ARG A 256 26.51 10.08 53.92
N LEU A 257 27.54 9.70 53.16
CA LEU A 257 28.92 9.63 53.66
C LEU A 257 29.48 11.02 53.98
N GLU A 258 29.26 12.01 53.11
CA GLU A 258 29.70 13.39 53.35
C GLU A 258 29.09 13.97 54.64
N ARG A 259 27.79 13.73 54.89
CA ARG A 259 27.11 14.13 56.14
C ARG A 259 27.64 13.41 57.39
N THR A 260 28.35 12.30 57.25
CA THR A 260 28.92 11.56 58.38
C THR A 260 30.29 12.13 58.82
N GLY A 261 30.92 12.99 58.02
CA GLY A 261 32.07 13.81 58.43
C GLY A 261 33.38 13.05 58.73
N THR A 262 33.39 11.72 58.59
CA THR A 262 34.59 10.89 58.73
C THR A 262 35.44 10.96 57.47
N GLY A 263 36.60 11.63 57.57
CA GLY A 263 37.61 11.59 56.52
C GLY A 263 38.11 10.16 56.23
N LEU A 264 38.58 9.94 55.00
CA LEU A 264 39.27 8.74 54.49
C LEU A 264 38.89 7.41 55.21
N PRO A 265 37.89 6.67 54.71
CA PRO A 265 37.48 5.39 55.28
C PRO A 265 38.68 4.47 55.54
N LEU A 266 38.68 3.73 56.65
CA LEU A 266 39.83 2.91 57.11
C LEU A 266 40.50 2.05 56.01
N VAL A 267 39.71 1.55 55.06
CA VAL A 267 40.18 0.80 53.88
C VAL A 267 41.13 1.60 53.00
N THR A 268 40.91 2.91 52.83
CA THR A 268 41.77 3.82 52.05
C THR A 268 43.09 4.13 52.76
N LEU A 269 43.07 4.28 54.10
CA LEU A 269 44.30 4.40 54.90
C LEU A 269 45.12 3.10 54.87
N LEU A 270 44.46 1.94 54.93
CA LEU A 270 45.11 0.63 54.76
C LEU A 270 45.75 0.50 53.38
N LEU A 271 45.07 0.93 52.31
CA LEU A 271 45.60 0.90 50.95
C LEU A 271 46.81 1.84 50.75
N LEU A 272 46.73 3.07 51.29
CA LEU A 272 47.85 4.02 51.28
C LEU A 272 49.05 3.49 52.08
N GLY A 273 48.80 2.89 53.24
CA GLY A 273 49.83 2.21 54.04
C GLY A 273 50.52 1.07 53.27
N LEU A 274 49.73 0.24 52.56
CA LEU A 274 50.25 -0.86 51.75
C LEU A 274 51.06 -0.35 50.55
N SER A 275 50.61 0.72 49.90
CA SER A 275 51.33 1.37 48.79
C SER A 275 52.66 1.96 49.25
N HIS A 276 52.70 2.68 50.37
CA HIS A 276 53.94 3.21 50.93
C HIS A 276 54.87 2.11 51.46
N PHE A 277 54.36 0.96 51.90
CA PHE A 277 55.17 -0.22 52.22
C PHE A 277 55.85 -0.80 50.97
N LEU A 278 55.08 -1.01 49.90
CA LEU A 278 55.58 -1.52 48.61
C LEU A 278 56.61 -0.59 47.96
N LEU A 279 56.39 0.73 47.99
CA LEU A 279 57.33 1.72 47.44
C LEU A 279 58.59 1.96 48.29
N ARG A 280 58.67 1.39 49.50
CA ARG A 280 59.80 1.56 50.43
C ARG A 280 60.67 0.30 50.57
N TYR A 281 60.14 -0.87 50.19
CA TYR A 281 60.82 -2.17 50.25
C TYR A 281 60.92 -2.88 48.89
N GLY A 282 60.43 -2.26 47.81
CA GLY A 282 60.63 -2.66 46.42
C GLY A 282 61.63 -1.76 45.70
#